data_AF-A0A2U2D5M8-F1
#
_entry.id   AF-A0A2U2D5M8-F1
#
_cell.length_a   1.000
_cell.length_b   1.000
_cell.length_c   1.000
_cell.angle_alpha   90.00
_cell.angle_beta   90.00
_cell.angle_gamma   90.00
#
_symmetry.space_group_name_H-M   'P 1'
#
loop_
_entity.id
_entity.type
_entity.pdbx_description
1 polymer ?
#
loop_
_entity_poly.entity_id
_entity_poly.type
_entity_poly.pdbx_seq_one_letter_code
_entity_poly.pdbx_strand_id
1 'polypeptide(L)'
;MQSNNRSVGASLLLQNLRAGTAQLHIALEKRLPFFSPSLDHAHYQRLVQAYYGFYQPLEQRLKNSGNTPDDFDLAVRLKTPTLRSDLLALGLSDQAIDQLPLCDILPATLSAPACLGVLYVLEGATLGGQILRREIAARLNLDADNGAAFLDIYGAATGRRWRDFTDYLATSPFDASSRQAVVDAAQQTFACFERWLDRTEVLL
;
A
#
# COMPACT_ATOMS: atom_id res chain seq x y z
N MET A 1 4.18 -9.62 35.98
CA MET A 1 3.52 -8.31 35.69
C MET A 1 3.90 -7.69 34.34
N GLN A 2 4.93 -8.15 33.62
CA GLN A 2 5.34 -7.57 32.33
C GLN A 2 4.48 -7.97 31.11
N SER A 3 3.72 -9.07 31.20
CA SER A 3 2.87 -9.58 30.11
C SER A 3 1.67 -8.68 29.81
N ASN A 4 1.08 -8.05 30.82
CA ASN A 4 -0.12 -7.21 30.65
C ASN A 4 0.20 -5.85 29.98
N ASN A 5 1.36 -5.26 30.28
CA ASN A 5 1.76 -3.98 29.68
C ASN A 5 2.15 -4.10 28.21
N ARG A 6 2.71 -5.24 27.79
CA ARG A 6 3.04 -5.52 26.38
C ARG A 6 1.77 -5.67 25.53
N SER A 7 0.76 -6.38 26.05
CA SER A 7 -0.57 -6.53 25.43
C SER A 7 -1.32 -5.19 25.26
N VAL A 8 -1.27 -4.32 26.26
CA VAL A 8 -1.92 -3.00 26.20
C VAL A 8 -1.22 -2.06 25.22
N GLY A 9 0.12 -2.03 25.19
CA GLY A 9 0.90 -1.19 24.27
C GLY A 9 0.77 -1.60 22.80
N ALA A 10 0.70 -2.90 22.54
CA ALA A 10 0.40 -3.51 21.26
C ALA A 10 -0.94 -3.05 20.70
N SER A 11 -1.98 -3.15 21.54
CA SER A 11 -3.33 -2.71 21.22
C SER A 11 -3.39 -1.20 20.98
N LEU A 12 -2.60 -0.42 21.73
CA LEU A 12 -2.57 1.04 21.60
C LEU A 12 -1.96 1.50 20.27
N LEU A 13 -0.86 0.90 19.79
CA LEU A 13 -0.27 1.28 18.51
C LEU A 13 -1.26 1.06 17.34
N LEU A 14 -1.90 -0.11 17.29
CA LEU A 14 -2.87 -0.41 16.23
C LEU A 14 -4.11 0.51 16.30
N GLN A 15 -4.55 0.87 17.51
CA GLN A 15 -5.61 1.86 17.69
C GLN A 15 -5.18 3.24 17.17
N ASN A 16 -3.98 3.69 17.52
CA ASN A 16 -3.44 4.97 17.07
C ASN A 16 -3.27 5.03 15.55
N LEU A 17 -2.80 3.95 14.93
CA LEU A 17 -2.71 3.84 13.47
C LEU A 17 -4.08 3.99 12.82
N ARG A 18 -5.06 3.19 13.26
CA ARG A 18 -6.44 3.25 12.74
C ARG A 18 -7.04 4.65 12.90
N ALA A 19 -6.93 5.24 14.08
CA ALA A 19 -7.44 6.58 14.36
C ALA A 19 -6.72 7.65 13.52
N GLY A 20 -5.40 7.55 13.40
CA GLY A 20 -4.54 8.49 12.69
C GLY A 20 -4.72 8.46 11.18
N THR A 21 -5.16 7.33 10.60
CA THR A 21 -5.31 7.19 9.14
C THR A 21 -6.76 7.09 8.66
N ALA A 22 -7.76 6.96 9.54
CA ALA A 22 -9.15 6.73 9.14
C ALA A 22 -9.71 7.80 8.19
N GLN A 23 -9.53 9.07 8.52
CA GLN A 23 -10.04 10.17 7.68
C GLN A 23 -9.28 10.28 6.35
N LEU A 24 -7.97 10.00 6.35
CA LEU A 24 -7.15 10.01 5.14
C LEU A 24 -7.58 8.88 4.18
N HIS A 25 -7.83 7.68 4.72
CA HIS A 25 -8.36 6.56 3.95
C HIS A 25 -9.71 6.90 3.32
N ILE A 26 -10.67 7.39 4.13
CA ILE A 26 -12.02 7.74 3.65
C ILE A 26 -11.95 8.85 2.59
N ALA A 27 -11.10 9.85 2.80
CA ALA A 27 -10.92 10.94 1.84
C ALA A 27 -10.38 10.44 0.50
N LEU A 28 -9.32 9.63 0.52
CA LEU A 28 -8.73 9.05 -0.69
C LEU A 28 -9.71 8.12 -1.41
N GLU A 29 -10.40 7.23 -0.68
CA GLU A 29 -11.35 6.26 -1.23
C GLU A 29 -12.47 6.93 -2.05
N LYS A 30 -13.00 8.07 -1.56
CA LYS A 30 -14.04 8.84 -2.26
C LYS A 30 -13.59 9.41 -3.60
N ARG A 31 -12.28 9.60 -3.77
CA ARG A 31 -11.67 10.20 -4.97
C ARG A 31 -11.19 9.14 -5.96
N LEU A 32 -11.14 7.87 -5.57
CA LEU A 32 -10.71 6.80 -6.47
C LEU A 32 -11.83 6.45 -7.46
N PRO A 33 -11.52 6.21 -8.74
CA PRO A 33 -12.53 6.04 -9.78
C PRO A 33 -13.14 4.63 -9.82
N PHE A 34 -12.79 3.72 -8.91
CA PHE A 34 -13.17 2.30 -8.96
C PHE A 34 -14.68 2.07 -9.08
N PHE A 35 -15.50 2.92 -8.46
CA PHE A 35 -16.97 2.87 -8.53
C PHE A 35 -17.56 3.94 -9.46
N SER A 36 -16.72 4.75 -10.12
CA SER A 36 -17.20 5.78 -11.05
C SER A 36 -17.82 5.12 -12.29
N PRO A 37 -19.02 5.50 -12.74
CA PRO A 37 -19.62 5.01 -13.98
C PRO A 37 -18.75 5.26 -15.24
N SER A 38 -17.85 6.24 -15.19
CA SER A 38 -16.96 6.60 -16.30
C SER A 38 -15.65 5.79 -16.35
N LEU A 39 -15.40 4.90 -15.38
CA LEU A 39 -14.21 4.06 -15.40
C LEU A 39 -14.23 3.11 -16.60
N ASP A 40 -13.25 3.24 -17.48
CA ASP A 40 -12.98 2.38 -18.63
C ASP A 40 -11.58 1.73 -18.54
N HIS A 41 -11.25 0.89 -19.51
CA HIS A 41 -9.93 0.23 -19.59
C HIS A 41 -8.77 1.22 -19.62
N ALA A 42 -8.90 2.32 -20.36
CA ALA A 42 -7.82 3.29 -20.51
C ALA A 42 -7.54 4.02 -19.18
N HIS A 43 -8.58 4.40 -18.44
CA HIS A 43 -8.48 4.98 -17.11
C HIS A 43 -7.92 3.98 -16.11
N TYR A 44 -8.38 2.72 -16.14
CA TYR A 44 -7.82 1.68 -15.30
C TYR A 44 -6.33 1.45 -15.56
N GLN A 45 -5.92 1.38 -16.82
CA GLN A 45 -4.50 1.27 -17.19
C GLN A 45 -3.69 2.47 -16.68
N ARG A 46 -4.21 3.70 -16.75
CA ARG A 46 -3.55 4.87 -16.17
C ARG A 46 -3.46 4.79 -14.64
N LEU A 47 -4.49 4.27 -13.98
CA LEU A 47 -4.50 4.06 -12.54
C LEU A 47 -3.42 3.05 -12.12
N VAL A 48 -3.29 1.91 -12.82
CA VAL A 48 -2.23 0.93 -12.54
C VAL A 48 -0.84 1.51 -12.81
N GLN A 49 -0.67 2.33 -13.86
CA GLN A 49 0.59 3.06 -14.12
C GLN A 49 0.93 4.02 -12.97
N ALA A 50 -0.05 4.77 -12.45
CA ALA A 50 0.15 5.67 -11.32
C ALA A 50 0.50 4.89 -10.04
N TYR A 51 -0.15 3.75 -9.79
CA TYR A 51 0.19 2.87 -8.68
C TYR A 51 1.63 2.35 -8.80
N TYR A 52 2.02 1.85 -9.97
CA TYR A 52 3.41 1.45 -10.25
C TYR A 52 4.39 2.60 -9.99
N GLY A 53 4.08 3.80 -10.49
CA GLY A 53 4.91 4.99 -10.31
C GLY A 53 5.12 5.41 -8.85
N PHE A 54 4.19 5.07 -7.95
CA PHE A 54 4.35 5.29 -6.51
C PHE A 54 5.07 4.14 -5.81
N TYR A 55 4.64 2.90 -6.06
CA TYR A 55 5.13 1.71 -5.37
C TYR A 55 6.58 1.41 -5.71
N GLN A 56 6.97 1.54 -6.99
CA GLN A 56 8.32 1.19 -7.44
C GLN A 56 9.41 1.95 -6.67
N PRO A 57 9.42 3.29 -6.61
CA PRO A 57 10.50 4.00 -5.93
C PRO A 57 10.37 3.91 -4.40
N LEU A 58 9.16 3.72 -3.87
CA LEU A 58 8.92 3.52 -2.44
C LEU A 58 9.46 2.17 -1.95
N GLU A 59 9.16 1.08 -2.64
CA GLU A 59 9.65 -0.24 -2.32
C GLU A 59 11.17 -0.33 -2.50
N GLN A 60 11.72 0.32 -3.54
CA GLN A 60 13.17 0.42 -3.71
C GLN A 60 13.82 1.16 -2.53
N ARG A 61 13.18 2.23 -2.03
CA ARG A 61 13.64 2.96 -0.86
C ARG A 61 13.58 2.12 0.41
N LEU A 62 12.50 1.38 0.64
CA LEU A 62 12.38 0.45 1.78
C LEU A 62 13.51 -0.58 1.76
N LYS A 63 13.75 -1.22 0.61
CA LYS A 63 14.84 -2.19 0.40
C LYS A 63 16.23 -1.60 0.67
N ASN A 64 16.47 -0.38 0.17
CA ASN A 64 17.79 0.25 0.25
C ASN A 64 18.03 0.99 1.58
N SER A 65 17.00 1.22 2.39
CA SER A 65 17.11 2.01 3.61
C SER A 65 17.99 1.38 4.68
N GLY A 66 18.10 0.05 4.69
CA GLY A 66 18.69 -0.70 5.81
C GLY A 66 17.93 -0.56 7.14
N ASN A 67 16.75 0.08 7.10
CA ASN A 67 15.97 0.42 8.29
C ASN A 67 14.81 -0.55 8.54
N THR A 68 14.46 -1.40 7.55
CA THR A 68 13.45 -2.43 7.80
C THR A 68 14.04 -3.47 8.77
N PRO A 69 13.32 -3.89 9.82
CA PRO A 69 13.86 -4.85 10.78
C PRO A 69 14.35 -6.15 10.13
N ASP A 70 15.49 -6.68 10.60
CA ASP A 70 16.11 -7.89 10.04
C ASP A 70 15.23 -9.15 10.18
N ASP A 71 14.37 -9.18 11.20
CA ASP A 71 13.43 -10.27 11.47
C ASP A 71 12.11 -10.14 10.68
N PHE A 72 12.00 -9.10 9.83
CA PHE A 72 10.82 -8.85 9.01
C PHE A 72 11.09 -9.15 7.53
N ASP A 73 10.43 -10.18 7.00
CA ASP A 73 10.53 -10.54 5.59
C ASP A 73 9.79 -9.53 4.70
N LEU A 74 10.53 -8.53 4.24
CA LEU A 74 10.05 -7.51 3.30
C LEU A 74 9.82 -8.07 1.90
N ALA A 75 10.62 -9.04 1.46
CA ALA A 75 10.66 -9.48 0.06
C ALA A 75 9.32 -10.07 -0.39
N VAL A 76 8.68 -10.86 0.48
CA VAL A 76 7.35 -11.44 0.22
C VAL A 76 6.20 -10.44 0.28
N ARG A 77 6.49 -9.18 0.60
CA ARG A 77 5.53 -8.08 0.71
C ARG A 77 5.78 -7.00 -0.34
N LEU A 78 6.55 -7.26 -1.38
CA LEU A 78 6.74 -6.32 -2.49
C LEU A 78 5.66 -6.53 -3.56
N LYS A 79 5.05 -5.44 -4.00
CA LYS A 79 3.93 -5.41 -4.95
C LYS A 79 4.36 -4.94 -6.33
N THR A 80 5.50 -4.25 -6.43
CA THR A 80 6.02 -3.76 -7.70
C THR A 80 6.12 -4.86 -8.77
N PRO A 81 6.55 -6.11 -8.46
CA PRO A 81 6.56 -7.18 -9.46
C PRO A 81 5.16 -7.48 -10.02
N THR A 82 4.13 -7.52 -9.17
CA THR A 82 2.75 -7.75 -9.58
C THR A 82 2.22 -6.59 -10.41
N LEU A 83 2.47 -5.33 -10.01
CA LEU A 83 2.09 -4.15 -10.79
C LEU A 83 2.74 -4.15 -12.17
N ARG A 84 4.02 -4.55 -12.28
CA ARG A 84 4.70 -4.69 -13.58
C ARG A 84 4.03 -5.76 -14.44
N SER A 85 3.71 -6.91 -13.86
CA SER A 85 3.00 -7.99 -14.56
C SER A 85 1.63 -7.53 -15.08
N ASP A 86 0.88 -6.80 -14.27
CA ASP A 86 -0.41 -6.24 -14.69
C ASP A 86 -0.26 -5.27 -15.85
N LEU A 87 0.73 -4.37 -15.81
CA LEU A 87 0.99 -3.44 -16.90
C LEU A 87 1.35 -4.14 -18.22
N LEU A 88 2.11 -5.23 -18.15
CA LEU A 88 2.41 -6.06 -19.33
C LEU A 88 1.14 -6.73 -19.87
N ALA A 89 0.30 -7.29 -18.99
CA ALA A 89 -0.97 -7.91 -19.38
C ALA A 89 -1.97 -6.90 -19.97
N LEU A 90 -1.92 -5.66 -19.51
CA LEU A 90 -2.69 -4.53 -20.04
C LEU A 90 -2.10 -3.97 -21.36
N GLY A 91 -1.00 -4.54 -21.87
CA GLY A 91 -0.47 -4.25 -23.21
C GLY A 91 0.65 -3.22 -23.27
N LEU A 92 1.23 -2.79 -22.13
CA LEU A 92 2.47 -2.00 -22.16
C LEU A 92 3.66 -2.90 -22.49
N SER A 93 4.65 -2.35 -23.19
CA SER A 93 5.97 -2.99 -23.34
C SER A 93 6.86 -2.70 -22.13
N ASP A 94 7.89 -3.50 -21.90
CA ASP A 94 8.92 -3.22 -20.88
C ASP A 94 9.50 -1.82 -21.01
N GLN A 95 9.80 -1.39 -22.25
CA GLN A 95 10.32 -0.04 -22.51
C GLN A 95 9.32 1.05 -22.09
N ALA A 96 8.03 0.85 -22.35
CA ALA A 96 7.01 1.80 -21.94
C ALA A 96 6.89 1.86 -20.40
N ILE A 97 6.97 0.71 -19.72
CA ILE A 97 6.93 0.65 -18.25
C ILE A 97 8.15 1.35 -17.64
N ASP A 98 9.34 1.16 -18.20
CA ASP A 98 10.59 1.76 -17.70
C ASP A 98 10.62 3.29 -17.90
N GLN A 99 9.77 3.83 -18.78
CA GLN A 99 9.60 5.27 -19.02
C GLN A 99 8.47 5.90 -18.21
N LEU A 100 7.71 5.13 -17.43
CA LEU A 100 6.62 5.67 -16.64
C LEU A 100 7.13 6.71 -15.62
N PRO A 101 6.38 7.80 -15.40
CA PRO A 101 6.69 8.74 -14.34
C PRO A 101 6.75 8.03 -12.98
N LEU A 102 7.80 8.32 -12.22
CA LEU A 102 7.97 7.81 -10.86
C LEU A 102 7.80 8.94 -9.85
N CYS A 103 7.22 8.62 -8.70
CA CYS A 103 7.00 9.57 -7.64
C CYS A 103 8.32 10.01 -7.00
N ASP A 104 8.57 11.32 -6.99
CA ASP A 104 9.75 11.98 -6.43
C ASP A 104 9.57 12.34 -4.94
N ILE A 105 8.33 12.59 -4.52
CA ILE A 105 7.96 12.95 -3.15
C ILE A 105 7.36 11.74 -2.44
N LEU A 106 8.20 11.06 -1.67
CA LEU A 106 7.85 9.82 -0.95
C LEU A 106 7.96 10.01 0.56
N PRO A 107 7.21 9.23 1.36
CA PRO A 107 7.27 9.29 2.83
C PRO A 107 8.68 8.97 3.36
N ALA A 108 8.94 9.41 4.59
CA ALA A 108 10.19 9.12 5.28
C ALA A 108 10.32 7.63 5.62
N THR A 109 11.49 7.06 5.35
CA THR A 109 11.88 5.67 5.72
C THR A 109 13.18 5.69 6.53
N LEU A 110 13.33 6.68 7.40
CA LEU A 110 14.58 7.01 8.10
C LEU A 110 14.84 6.13 9.35
N SER A 111 13.90 5.25 9.69
CA SER A 111 14.00 4.34 10.85
C SER A 111 13.08 3.14 10.67
N ALA A 112 13.28 2.09 11.49
CA ALA A 112 12.40 0.92 11.52
C ALA A 112 10.92 1.26 11.79
N PRO A 113 10.58 2.08 12.79
CA PRO A 113 9.19 2.53 12.99
C PRO A 113 8.61 3.22 11.75
N ALA A 114 9.39 4.08 11.08
CA ALA A 114 8.92 4.76 9.88
C ALA A 114 8.65 3.79 8.73
N CYS A 115 9.55 2.82 8.49
CA CYS A 115 9.35 1.78 7.47
C CYS A 115 8.08 0.96 7.73
N LEU A 116 7.84 0.60 9.00
CA LEU A 116 6.65 -0.15 9.39
C LEU A 116 5.36 0.67 9.27
N GLY A 117 5.43 1.99 9.47
CA GLY A 117 4.30 2.90 9.20
C GLY A 117 3.94 2.97 7.72
N VAL A 118 4.95 3.03 6.84
CA VAL A 118 4.74 2.91 5.38
C VAL A 118 4.10 1.56 5.04
N LEU A 119 4.68 0.47 5.55
CA LEU A 119 4.19 -0.89 5.30
C LEU A 119 2.76 -1.11 5.81
N TYR A 120 2.35 -0.44 6.90
CA TYR A 120 0.97 -0.51 7.37
C TYR A 120 -0.04 -0.04 6.32
N VAL A 121 0.28 1.03 5.60
CA VAL A 121 -0.58 1.54 4.52
C VAL A 121 -0.58 0.59 3.33
N LEU A 122 0.59 0.10 2.91
CA LEU A 122 0.71 -0.80 1.75
C LEU A 122 0.06 -2.17 2.01
N GLU A 123 0.24 -2.74 3.21
CA GLU A 123 -0.43 -4.00 3.61
C GLU A 123 -1.93 -3.80 3.75
N GLY A 124 -2.36 -2.68 4.35
CA GLY A 124 -3.79 -2.36 4.52
C GLY A 124 -4.53 -2.22 3.19
N ALA A 125 -3.89 -1.63 2.17
CA ALA A 125 -4.46 -1.48 0.83
C ALA A 125 -4.85 -2.82 0.17
N THR A 126 -4.17 -3.91 0.51
CA THR A 126 -4.48 -5.25 -0.04
C THR A 126 -5.85 -5.77 0.38
N LEU A 127 -6.38 -5.32 1.52
CA LEU A 127 -7.72 -5.67 1.99
C LEU A 127 -8.80 -5.03 1.11
N GLY A 128 -8.59 -3.77 0.70
CA GLY A 128 -9.49 -3.06 -0.20
C GLY A 128 -9.54 -3.69 -1.59
N GLY A 129 -8.39 -4.15 -2.10
CA GLY A 129 -8.31 -4.86 -3.38
C GLY A 129 -9.29 -6.03 -3.51
N GLN A 130 -9.49 -6.81 -2.44
CA GLN A 130 -10.44 -7.93 -2.41
C GLN A 130 -11.89 -7.53 -2.67
N ILE A 131 -12.26 -6.30 -2.31
CA ILE A 131 -13.59 -5.74 -2.57
C ILE A 131 -13.65 -5.24 -4.01
N LEU A 132 -12.61 -4.54 -4.46
CA LEU A 132 -12.54 -3.90 -5.78
C LEU A 132 -12.45 -4.90 -6.93
N ARG A 133 -11.83 -6.08 -6.74
CA ARG A 133 -11.64 -7.06 -7.82
C ARG A 133 -12.94 -7.50 -8.48
N ARG A 134 -14.04 -7.60 -7.72
CA ARG A 134 -15.35 -8.01 -8.26
C ARG A 134 -15.96 -6.94 -9.16
N GLU A 135 -15.82 -5.68 -8.74
CA GLU A 135 -16.28 -4.52 -9.51
C GLU A 135 -15.52 -4.41 -10.84
N ILE A 136 -14.19 -4.56 -10.78
CA ILE A 136 -13.32 -4.48 -11.95
C ILE A 136 -13.54 -5.63 -12.91
N ALA A 137 -13.72 -6.86 -12.42
CA ALA A 137 -14.09 -8.01 -13.25
C ALA A 137 -15.44 -7.80 -13.94
N ALA A 138 -16.45 -7.33 -13.21
CA ALA A 138 -17.79 -7.14 -13.76
C ALA A 138 -17.85 -6.05 -14.84
N ARG A 139 -17.07 -4.98 -14.69
CA ARG A 139 -17.17 -3.78 -15.55
C ARG A 139 -16.17 -3.74 -16.68
N LEU A 140 -14.97 -4.24 -16.44
CA LEU A 140 -13.85 -4.20 -17.39
C LEU A 140 -13.44 -5.60 -17.86
N ASN A 141 -14.08 -6.67 -17.38
CA ASN A 141 -13.66 -8.04 -17.71
C ASN A 141 -12.16 -8.27 -17.39
N LEU A 142 -11.67 -7.65 -16.32
CA LEU A 142 -10.31 -7.75 -15.83
C LEU A 142 -10.25 -8.51 -14.50
N ASP A 143 -9.32 -9.45 -14.39
CA ASP A 143 -9.05 -10.26 -13.21
C ASP A 143 -7.55 -10.46 -13.00
N ALA A 144 -7.19 -11.37 -12.08
CA ALA A 144 -5.80 -11.60 -11.72
C ALA A 144 -4.93 -12.15 -12.87
N ASP A 145 -5.52 -12.71 -13.93
CA ASP A 145 -4.79 -13.34 -15.02
C ASP A 145 -4.56 -12.37 -16.20
N ASN A 146 -5.26 -11.24 -16.26
CA ASN A 146 -5.25 -10.36 -17.43
C ASN A 146 -5.08 -8.86 -17.14
N GLY A 147 -4.54 -8.49 -15.97
CA GLY A 147 -4.15 -7.11 -15.68
C GLY A 147 -4.67 -6.51 -14.38
N ALA A 148 -5.30 -7.32 -13.51
CA ALA A 148 -5.79 -6.90 -12.21
C ALA A 148 -5.27 -7.77 -11.04
N ALA A 149 -4.12 -8.42 -11.19
CA ALA A 149 -3.48 -9.24 -10.15
C ALA A 149 -3.16 -8.43 -8.89
N PHE A 150 -2.90 -7.12 -9.03
CA PHE A 150 -2.67 -6.20 -7.92
C PHE A 150 -3.87 -6.15 -6.96
N LEU A 151 -5.09 -6.30 -7.46
CA LEU A 151 -6.29 -6.32 -6.62
C LEU A 151 -6.45 -7.66 -5.86
N ASP A 152 -5.67 -8.68 -6.20
CA ASP A 152 -5.71 -10.02 -5.60
C ASP A 152 -4.32 -10.54 -5.20
N ILE A 153 -3.38 -9.64 -4.86
CA ILE A 153 -1.94 -9.93 -4.63
C ILE A 153 -1.66 -11.17 -3.77
N TYR A 154 -2.42 -11.35 -2.69
CA TYR A 154 -2.23 -12.48 -1.78
C TYR A 154 -3.32 -13.54 -1.90
N GLY A 155 -4.32 -13.36 -2.77
CA GLY A 155 -5.46 -14.25 -2.88
C GLY A 155 -6.13 -14.54 -1.53
N ALA A 156 -6.41 -15.82 -1.30
CA ALA A 156 -6.95 -16.32 -0.04
C ALA A 156 -6.07 -16.05 1.19
N ALA A 157 -4.78 -15.74 1.02
CA ALA A 157 -3.86 -15.44 2.11
C ALA A 157 -3.95 -13.99 2.61
N THR A 158 -4.68 -13.09 1.93
CA THR A 158 -4.76 -11.66 2.26
C THR A 158 -5.06 -11.40 3.75
N GLY A 159 -6.12 -12.01 4.28
CA GLY A 159 -6.50 -11.83 5.69
C GLY A 159 -5.47 -12.40 6.68
N ARG A 160 -4.74 -13.46 6.30
CA ARG A 160 -3.64 -14.00 7.12
C ARG A 160 -2.44 -13.05 7.11
N ARG A 161 -1.99 -12.61 5.93
CA ARG A 161 -0.86 -11.69 5.76
C ARG A 161 -1.03 -10.38 6.52
N TRP A 162 -2.27 -9.86 6.53
CA TRP A 162 -2.64 -8.69 7.32
C TRP A 162 -2.52 -8.95 8.82
N ARG A 163 -3.10 -10.06 9.31
CA ARG A 163 -3.00 -10.44 10.73
C ARG A 163 -1.55 -10.60 11.17
N ASP A 164 -0.77 -11.37 10.42
CA ASP A 164 0.65 -11.61 10.70
C ASP A 164 1.43 -10.27 10.78
N PHE A 165 1.10 -9.31 9.91
CA PHE A 165 1.70 -7.97 9.95
C PHE A 165 1.27 -7.16 11.18
N THR A 166 -0.03 -7.14 11.50
CA THR A 166 -0.51 -6.41 12.68
C THR A 166 -0.03 -7.03 13.99
N ASP A 167 0.15 -8.35 14.04
CA ASP A 167 0.70 -9.06 15.19
C ASP A 167 2.19 -8.73 15.37
N TYR A 168 2.94 -8.59 14.27
CA TYR A 168 4.33 -8.11 14.29
C TYR A 168 4.43 -6.68 14.86
N LEU A 169 3.58 -5.74 14.38
CA LEU A 169 3.51 -4.38 14.93
C LEU A 169 3.15 -4.36 16.41
N ALA A 170 2.18 -5.20 16.80
CA ALA A 170 1.72 -5.35 18.18
C ALA A 170 2.85 -5.82 19.11
N THR A 171 3.66 -6.76 18.67
CA THR A 171 4.73 -7.37 19.50
C THR A 171 6.05 -6.60 19.46
N SER A 172 6.19 -5.62 18.56
CA SER A 172 7.38 -4.79 18.44
C SER A 172 7.61 -3.92 19.70
N PRO A 173 8.83 -3.91 20.28
CA PRO A 173 9.12 -3.22 21.55
C PRO A 173 9.32 -1.71 21.36
N PHE A 174 8.30 -1.01 20.86
CA PHE A 174 8.35 0.43 20.63
C PHE A 174 8.07 1.23 21.90
N ASP A 175 8.85 2.28 22.11
CA ASP A 175 8.55 3.33 23.08
C ASP A 175 7.49 4.29 22.51
N ALA A 176 7.16 5.35 23.26
CA ALA A 176 6.15 6.31 22.83
C ALA A 176 6.58 7.07 21.55
N SER A 177 7.86 7.44 21.45
CA SER A 177 8.40 8.17 20.30
C SER A 177 8.37 7.32 19.03
N SER A 178 8.79 6.06 19.13
CA SER A 178 8.73 5.10 18.02
C SER A 178 7.31 4.86 17.56
N ARG A 179 6.35 4.66 18.50
CA ARG A 179 4.93 4.50 18.13
C ARG A 179 4.39 5.70 17.35
N GLN A 180 4.75 6.92 17.76
CA GLN A 180 4.36 8.12 17.03
C GLN A 180 4.97 8.14 15.63
N ALA A 181 6.24 7.78 15.48
CA ALA A 181 6.91 7.70 14.19
C ALA A 181 6.26 6.69 13.21
N VAL A 182 5.71 5.57 13.70
CA VAL A 182 4.91 4.64 12.87
C VAL A 182 3.66 5.34 12.34
N VAL A 183 2.93 6.06 13.21
CA VAL A 183 1.70 6.77 12.83
C VAL A 183 1.98 7.90 11.84
N ASP A 184 3.01 8.71 12.11
CA ASP A 184 3.40 9.84 11.26
C ASP A 184 3.80 9.36 9.86
N ALA A 185 4.57 8.27 9.77
CA ALA A 185 4.95 7.68 8.48
C ALA A 185 3.74 7.13 7.72
N ALA A 186 2.77 6.51 8.41
CA ALA A 186 1.54 6.06 7.77
C ALA A 186 0.72 7.25 7.21
N GLN A 187 0.58 8.34 7.97
CA GLN A 187 -0.10 9.55 7.52
C GLN A 187 0.62 10.21 6.34
N GLN A 188 1.94 10.31 6.40
CA GLN A 188 2.77 10.82 5.29
C GLN A 188 2.62 9.96 4.04
N THR A 189 2.50 8.63 4.20
CA THR A 189 2.31 7.72 3.06
C THR A 189 0.99 8.00 2.34
N PHE A 190 -0.12 8.17 3.09
CA PHE A 190 -1.39 8.60 2.50
C PHE A 190 -1.26 9.95 1.79
N ALA A 191 -0.66 10.96 2.45
CA ALA A 191 -0.52 12.29 1.86
C ALA A 191 0.33 12.31 0.58
N CYS A 192 1.44 11.55 0.56
CA CYS A 192 2.28 11.43 -0.63
C CYS A 192 1.54 10.68 -1.75
N PHE A 193 0.83 9.61 -1.41
CA PHE A 193 0.10 8.80 -2.39
C PHE A 193 -1.05 9.57 -3.02
N GLU A 194 -1.86 10.26 -2.21
CA GLU A 194 -2.95 11.10 -2.71
C GLU A 194 -2.42 12.21 -3.62
N ARG A 195 -1.38 12.94 -3.19
CA ARG A 195 -0.74 13.99 -4.02
C ARG A 195 -0.22 13.43 -5.34
N TRP A 196 0.36 12.23 -5.32
CA TRP A 196 0.85 11.58 -6.52
C TRP A 196 -0.28 11.23 -7.48
N LEU A 197 -1.34 10.58 -6.99
CA LEU A 197 -2.48 10.20 -7.82
C LEU A 197 -3.18 11.43 -8.41
N ASP A 198 -3.31 12.50 -7.62
CA ASP A 198 -3.82 13.80 -8.08
C ASP A 198 -2.98 14.39 -9.21
N ARG A 199 -1.64 14.43 -9.04
CA ARG A 199 -0.69 14.91 -10.06
C ARG A 199 -0.72 14.08 -11.34
N THR A 200 -1.02 12.78 -11.25
CA THR A 200 -1.18 11.89 -12.41
C THR A 200 -2.57 11.92 -13.03
N GLU A 201 -3.49 12.75 -12.51
CA GLU A 201 -4.84 12.95 -13.05
C GLU A 201 -5.66 11.65 -13.13
N VAL A 202 -5.51 10.76 -12.14
CA VAL A 202 -6.27 9.49 -12.06
C VAL A 202 -7.34 9.48 -10.96
N LEU A 203 -7.44 10.57 -10.19
CA LEU A 203 -8.51 10.78 -9.22
C LEU A 203 -9.71 11.47 -9.88
N LEU A 204 -10.89 11.34 -9.26
CA LEU A 204 -12.13 12.04 -9.61
C LEU A 204 -12.10 13.53 -9.25
#